data_AF-A0A087TI56-F1
#
_entry.id   AF-A0A087TI56-F1
#
_cell.length_a   1.000
_cell.length_b   1.000
_cell.length_c   1.000
_cell.angle_alpha   90.00
_cell.angle_beta   90.00
_cell.angle_gamma   90.00
#
_symmetry.space_group_name_H-M   'P 1'
#
loop_
_entity.id
_entity.type
_entity.pdbx_description
1 polymer ?
#
loop_
_entity_poly.entity_id
_entity_poly.type
_entity_poly.pdbx_seq_one_letter_code
_entity_poly.pdbx_strand_id
1 'polypeptide(L)'
;MLESERSQTEVSRILNVNQSVISRLWQRFQRTGDVTRRPVSGRPRVTIPRLDRYLVISARRQRGSTARALGSALTVATGIRISRQTVYRRLNHAGLYARRPAVCIPLTSAQKCARLKHHHWRVGEWGNLMFSDESRFSHFVY
;
A
#
# COMPACT_ATOMS: atom_id res chain seq x y z
N MET A 1 -38.71 -20.41 5.32
CA MET A 1 -38.81 -21.30 6.49
C MET A 1 -39.62 -20.65 7.61
N LEU A 2 -39.16 -19.56 8.25
CA LEU A 2 -39.98 -18.82 9.21
C LEU A 2 -41.12 -18.01 8.57
N GLU A 3 -40.90 -17.44 7.38
CA GLU A 3 -41.98 -16.83 6.56
C GLU A 3 -42.93 -17.86 5.96
N SER A 4 -42.56 -19.14 6.04
CA SER A 4 -43.35 -20.29 5.57
C SER A 4 -44.12 -20.94 6.73
N GLU A 5 -44.44 -20.14 7.78
CA GLU A 5 -45.19 -20.51 9.00
C GLU A 5 -44.59 -21.62 9.87
N ARG A 6 -43.34 -22.05 9.63
CA ARG A 6 -42.70 -23.06 10.48
C ARG A 6 -42.30 -22.49 11.83
N SER A 7 -42.49 -23.28 12.90
CA SER A 7 -42.10 -22.89 14.24
C SER A 7 -40.57 -22.75 14.38
N GLN A 8 -40.11 -21.82 15.23
CA GLN A 8 -38.67 -21.61 15.48
C GLN A 8 -37.95 -22.87 15.98
N THR A 9 -38.65 -23.73 16.72
CA THR A 9 -38.13 -25.01 17.24
C THR A 9 -37.97 -26.04 16.14
N GLU A 10 -38.85 -26.08 15.16
CA GLU A 10 -38.70 -26.94 13.97
C GLU A 10 -37.52 -26.48 13.11
N VAL A 11 -37.42 -25.17 12.86
CA VAL A 11 -36.28 -24.59 12.12
C VAL A 11 -34.96 -24.86 12.85
N SER A 12 -34.97 -24.82 14.20
CA SER A 12 -33.81 -25.17 15.04
C SER A 12 -33.34 -26.61 14.84
N ARG A 13 -34.28 -27.57 14.79
CA ARG A 13 -33.96 -28.98 14.53
C ARG A 13 -33.46 -29.21 13.11
N ILE A 14 -34.08 -28.57 12.11
CA ILE A 14 -33.70 -28.73 10.70
C ILE A 14 -32.28 -28.17 10.45
N LEU A 15 -31.98 -27.00 11.00
CA LEU A 15 -30.69 -26.34 10.80
C LEU A 15 -29.61 -26.79 11.79
N ASN A 16 -29.96 -27.59 12.80
CA ASN A 16 -29.09 -27.97 13.92
C ASN A 16 -28.42 -26.75 14.60
N VAL A 17 -29.19 -25.68 14.79
CA VAL A 17 -28.75 -24.44 15.44
C VAL A 17 -29.64 -24.18 16.64
N ASN A 18 -29.06 -23.72 17.76
CA ASN A 18 -29.83 -23.40 18.95
C ASN A 18 -30.94 -22.38 18.67
N GLN A 19 -32.16 -22.63 19.18
CA GLN A 19 -33.34 -21.79 18.95
C GLN A 19 -33.11 -20.32 19.34
N SER A 20 -32.27 -20.04 20.35
CA SER A 20 -31.94 -18.66 20.75
C SER A 20 -31.23 -17.86 19.65
N VAL A 21 -30.48 -18.51 18.76
CA VAL A 21 -29.82 -17.88 17.62
C VAL A 21 -30.87 -17.49 16.57
N ILE A 22 -31.83 -18.40 16.31
CA ILE A 22 -32.93 -18.18 15.38
C ILE A 22 -33.82 -17.03 15.87
N SER A 23 -34.18 -17.03 17.16
CA SER A 23 -34.97 -15.96 17.77
C SER A 23 -34.27 -14.60 17.65
N ARG A 24 -32.97 -14.52 17.98
CA ARG A 24 -32.18 -13.28 17.85
C ARG A 24 -32.07 -12.80 16.40
N LEU A 25 -31.85 -13.72 15.45
CA LEU A 25 -31.80 -13.38 14.02
C LEU A 25 -33.16 -12.91 13.50
N TRP A 26 -34.25 -13.56 13.92
CA TRP A 26 -35.60 -13.23 13.51
C TRP A 26 -36.05 -11.87 14.04
N GLN A 27 -35.86 -11.60 15.34
CA GLN A 27 -36.11 -10.28 15.91
C GLN A 27 -35.29 -9.19 15.23
N ARG A 28 -34.03 -9.51 14.88
CA ARG A 28 -33.18 -8.59 14.15
C ARG A 28 -33.71 -8.33 12.72
N PHE A 29 -34.13 -9.37 12.02
CA PHE A 29 -34.70 -9.27 10.68
C PHE A 29 -35.97 -8.43 10.70
N GLN A 30 -36.90 -8.68 11.64
CA GLN A 30 -38.11 -7.86 11.78
C GLN A 30 -37.82 -6.37 12.01
N ARG A 31 -36.76 -6.05 12.78
CA ARG A 31 -36.39 -4.66 13.06
C ARG A 31 -35.65 -3.96 11.92
N THR A 32 -34.79 -4.68 11.21
CA THR A 32 -33.82 -4.07 10.28
C THR A 32 -34.00 -4.50 8.82
N GLY A 33 -34.86 -5.48 8.53
CA GLY A 33 -34.97 -6.13 7.22
C GLY A 33 -33.73 -6.95 6.83
N ASP A 34 -32.75 -7.11 7.72
CA ASP A 34 -31.44 -7.65 7.40
C ASP A 34 -30.85 -8.52 8.52
N VAL A 35 -30.26 -9.64 8.10
CA VAL A 35 -29.58 -10.63 8.94
C VAL A 35 -28.06 -10.62 8.79
N THR A 36 -27.50 -9.87 7.83
CA THR A 36 -26.04 -9.86 7.56
C THR A 36 -25.24 -9.43 8.79
N ARG A 37 -24.03 -9.90 9.00
CA ARG A 37 -23.26 -9.51 10.19
C ARG A 37 -22.95 -8.00 10.17
N ARG A 38 -23.28 -7.28 11.26
CA ARG A 38 -22.92 -5.85 11.37
C ARG A 38 -21.39 -5.69 11.46
N PRO A 39 -20.82 -4.63 10.87
CA PRO A 39 -19.43 -4.29 11.11
C PRO A 39 -19.21 -4.08 12.60
N VAL A 40 -18.21 -4.78 13.15
CA VAL A 40 -17.81 -4.62 14.55
C VAL A 40 -16.57 -3.73 14.59
N SER A 41 -16.49 -2.83 15.57
CA SER A 41 -15.28 -2.06 15.81
C SER A 41 -14.12 -3.01 16.17
N GLY A 42 -13.01 -2.86 15.45
CA GLY A 42 -11.79 -3.61 15.73
C GLY A 42 -11.01 -3.02 16.91
N ARG A 43 -9.89 -3.67 17.25
CA ARG A 43 -8.93 -3.14 18.23
C ARG A 43 -8.45 -1.74 17.81
N PRO A 44 -8.38 -0.77 18.75
CA PRO A 44 -7.83 0.55 18.48
C PRO A 44 -6.41 0.47 17.92
N ARG A 45 -6.10 1.40 17.02
CA ARG A 45 -4.77 1.50 16.41
C ARG A 45 -3.79 2.14 17.39
N VAL A 46 -2.56 1.63 17.43
CA VAL A 46 -1.45 2.26 18.17
C VAL A 46 -1.06 3.61 17.54
N THR A 47 -1.24 3.75 16.22
CA THR A 47 -0.93 4.99 15.52
C THR A 47 -2.16 5.86 15.30
N ILE A 48 -1.95 7.17 15.39
CA ILE A 48 -2.95 8.22 15.09
C ILE A 48 -2.61 8.92 13.77
N PRO A 49 -3.56 9.66 13.15
CA PRO A 49 -3.34 10.29 11.85
C PRO A 49 -2.10 11.20 11.76
N ARG A 50 -1.74 11.89 12.86
CA ARG A 50 -0.52 12.72 12.94
C ARG A 50 0.77 11.90 12.79
N LEU A 51 0.83 10.72 13.42
CA LEU A 51 1.97 9.82 13.33
C LEU A 51 2.08 9.18 11.95
N ASP A 52 0.94 8.78 11.39
CA ASP A 52 0.88 8.24 10.03
C ASP A 52 1.37 9.28 9.00
N ARG A 53 0.97 10.55 9.17
CA ARG A 53 1.46 11.67 8.34
C ARG A 53 2.97 11.89 8.49
N TYR A 54 3.50 11.82 9.71
CA TYR A 54 4.94 11.92 9.94
C TYR A 54 5.70 10.82 9.18
N LEU A 55 5.25 9.57 9.27
CA LEU A 55 5.88 8.45 8.56
C LEU A 55 5.89 8.67 7.04
N VAL A 56 4.77 9.13 6.47
CA VAL A 56 4.65 9.39 5.03
C VAL A 56 5.58 10.52 4.59
N ILE A 57 5.64 11.62 5.33
CA ILE A 57 6.53 12.74 5.00
C ILE A 57 7.99 12.31 5.10
N SER A 58 8.37 11.63 6.18
CA SER A 58 9.74 11.15 6.39
C SER A 58 10.16 10.17 5.29
N ALA A 59 9.28 9.24 4.90
CA ALA A 59 9.56 8.30 3.82
C ALA A 59 9.67 8.98 2.44
N ARG A 60 8.91 10.04 2.18
CA ARG A 60 9.01 10.80 0.92
C ARG A 60 10.28 11.63 0.82
N ARG A 61 10.73 12.21 1.94
CA ARG A 61 11.99 12.97 2.03
C ARG A 61 13.19 12.07 1.91
N GLN A 62 13.20 10.97 2.68
CA GLN A 62 14.29 10.00 2.70
C GLN A 62 13.85 8.67 2.07
N ARG A 63 13.74 8.65 0.74
CA ARG A 63 13.19 7.49 -0.01
C ARG A 63 13.96 6.18 0.20
N GLY A 64 15.23 6.26 0.59
CA GLY A 64 16.06 5.09 0.91
C GLY A 64 15.96 4.59 2.35
N SER A 65 15.19 5.26 3.23
CA SER A 65 15.07 4.85 4.63
C SER A 65 14.34 3.53 4.78
N THR A 66 14.87 2.66 5.64
CA THR A 66 14.20 1.41 5.99
C THR A 66 13.01 1.68 6.92
N ALA A 67 12.01 0.78 6.89
CA ALA A 67 10.87 0.84 7.80
C ALA A 67 11.28 0.82 9.28
N ARG A 68 12.41 0.17 9.62
CA ARG A 68 12.95 0.16 10.98
C ARG A 68 13.53 1.53 11.36
N ALA A 69 14.29 2.16 10.47
CA ALA A 69 14.82 3.50 10.69
C ALA A 69 13.69 4.53 10.88
N LEU A 70 12.65 4.46 10.04
CA LEU A 70 11.47 5.34 10.17
C LEU A 70 10.71 5.09 11.49
N GLY A 71 10.54 3.83 11.89
CA GLY A 71 9.95 3.46 13.17
C GLY A 71 10.76 3.99 14.36
N SER A 72 12.07 3.80 14.34
CA SER A 72 12.97 4.31 15.38
C SER A 72 12.94 5.84 15.46
N ALA A 73 12.99 6.55 14.34
CA ALA A 73 12.90 8.02 14.31
C ALA A 73 11.58 8.52 14.90
N LEU A 74 10.47 7.86 14.57
CA LEU A 74 9.16 8.17 15.16
C LEU A 74 9.14 7.91 16.67
N THR A 75 9.70 6.79 17.12
CA THR A 75 9.80 6.46 18.55
C THR A 75 10.65 7.48 19.29
N VAL A 76 11.77 7.95 18.73
CA VAL A 76 12.57 9.03 19.33
C VAL A 76 11.77 10.33 19.42
N ALA A 77 11.02 10.68 18.38
CA ALA A 77 10.27 11.93 18.35
C ALA A 77 9.02 11.95 19.25
N THR A 78 8.45 10.79 19.59
CA THR A 78 7.11 10.72 20.22
C THR A 78 7.00 9.77 21.41
N GLY A 79 8.05 8.99 21.69
CA GLY A 79 8.04 7.94 22.72
C GLY A 79 7.23 6.69 22.35
N ILE A 80 6.48 6.70 21.24
CA ILE A 80 5.61 5.59 20.87
C ILE A 80 6.41 4.53 20.12
N ARG A 81 6.48 3.33 20.70
CA ARG A 81 7.10 2.17 20.07
C ARG A 81 6.16 1.54 19.06
N ILE A 82 6.57 1.52 17.80
CA ILE A 82 5.84 0.84 16.72
C ILE A 82 6.70 -0.24 16.08
N SER A 83 6.08 -1.35 15.69
CA SER A 83 6.77 -2.42 14.98
C SER A 83 7.04 -2.05 13.52
N ARG A 84 8.05 -2.69 12.92
CA ARG A 84 8.35 -2.57 11.48
C ARG A 84 7.11 -2.84 10.61
N GLN A 85 6.31 -3.84 10.98
CA GLN A 85 5.09 -4.23 10.28
C GLN A 85 4.03 -3.13 10.35
N THR A 86 3.90 -2.43 11.47
CA THR A 86 3.00 -1.28 11.56
C THR A 86 3.43 -0.18 10.60
N VAL A 87 4.73 0.13 10.55
CA VAL A 87 5.27 1.11 9.58
C VAL A 87 4.93 0.70 8.15
N TYR A 88 5.17 -0.55 7.76
CA TYR A 88 4.81 -1.04 6.42
C TYR A 88 3.33 -0.89 6.11
N ARG A 89 2.44 -1.25 7.03
CA ARG A 89 0.99 -1.09 6.83
C ARG A 89 0.61 0.37 6.61
N ARG A 90 1.25 1.31 7.31
CA ARG A 90 1.00 2.75 7.13
C ARG A 90 1.52 3.29 5.81
N LEU A 91 2.71 2.89 5.42
CA LEU A 91 3.27 3.26 4.12
C LEU A 91 2.43 2.68 2.97
N ASN A 92 2.03 1.41 3.05
CA ASN A 92 1.17 0.78 2.05
C ASN A 92 -0.21 1.46 1.95
N HIS A 93 -0.82 1.82 3.09
CA HIS A 93 -2.08 2.56 3.10
C HIS A 93 -1.95 3.95 2.45
N ALA A 94 -0.74 4.52 2.43
CA ALA A 94 -0.43 5.77 1.75
C ALA A 94 0.07 5.57 0.31
N GLY A 95 0.03 4.35 -0.23
CA GLY A 95 0.52 4.02 -1.57
C GLY A 95 2.04 4.04 -1.72
N LEU A 96 2.79 4.00 -0.62
CA LEU A 96 4.25 3.97 -0.63
C LEU A 96 4.74 2.53 -0.54
N TYR A 97 5.36 2.06 -1.63
CA TYR A 97 5.89 0.71 -1.76
C TYR A 97 7.40 0.73 -1.97
N ALA A 98 8.07 -0.32 -1.53
CA ALA A 98 9.48 -0.51 -1.84
C ALA A 98 9.67 -0.72 -3.36
N ARG A 99 10.67 -0.06 -3.92
CA ARG A 99 11.09 -0.21 -5.33
C ARG A 99 12.61 -0.32 -5.37
N ARG A 100 13.13 -1.02 -6.39
CA ARG A 100 14.56 -1.00 -6.68
C ARG A 100 14.88 0.30 -7.43
N PRO A 101 15.86 1.09 -6.98
CA PRO A 101 16.29 2.27 -7.73
C PRO A 101 16.87 1.83 -9.09
N ALA A 102 16.64 2.64 -10.12
CA ALA A 102 17.29 2.42 -11.41
C ALA A 102 18.80 2.62 -11.26
N VAL A 103 19.58 1.73 -11.87
CA VAL A 103 21.04 1.91 -11.98
C VAL A 103 21.28 2.91 -13.10
N CYS A 104 21.88 4.05 -12.77
CA CYS A 104 22.19 5.09 -13.74
C CYS A 104 23.60 5.63 -13.51
N ILE A 105 24.26 6.01 -14.61
CA ILE A 105 25.52 6.73 -14.57
C ILE A 105 25.21 8.18 -14.17
N PRO A 106 25.76 8.70 -13.05
CA PRO A 106 25.51 10.07 -12.64
C PRO A 106 26.04 11.05 -13.68
N LEU A 107 25.18 11.94 -14.16
CA LEU A 107 25.57 13.02 -15.08
C LEU A 107 26.08 14.23 -14.30
N THR A 108 27.18 14.81 -14.79
CA THR A 108 27.65 16.11 -14.31
C THR A 108 26.71 17.23 -14.75
N SER A 109 26.78 18.38 -14.08
CA SER A 109 25.96 19.54 -14.41
C SER A 109 26.17 20.01 -15.87
N ALA A 110 27.42 20.01 -16.35
CA ALA A 110 27.74 20.35 -17.72
C ALA A 110 27.11 19.38 -18.74
N GLN A 111 27.18 18.07 -18.47
CA GLN A 111 26.56 17.05 -19.32
C GLN A 111 25.03 17.21 -19.39
N LYS A 112 24.37 17.55 -18.27
CA LYS A 112 22.91 17.83 -18.26
C LYS A 112 22.58 19.03 -19.13
N CYS A 113 23.33 20.13 -19.02
CA CYS A 113 23.13 21.32 -19.83
C CYS A 113 23.33 21.02 -21.33
N ALA A 114 24.37 20.27 -21.71
CA ALA A 114 24.60 19.89 -23.10
C ALA A 114 23.45 19.04 -23.66
N ARG A 115 23.00 18.02 -22.91
CA ARG A 115 21.85 17.18 -23.31
C ARG A 115 20.57 18.00 -23.47
N LEU A 116 20.32 18.97 -22.58
CA LEU A 116 19.14 19.84 -22.67
C LEU A 116 19.22 20.80 -23.87
N LYS A 117 20.42 21.24 -24.27
CA LYS A 117 20.60 22.02 -25.51
C LYS A 117 20.22 21.18 -26.73
N HIS A 118 20.71 19.94 -26.80
CA HIS A 118 20.39 19.04 -27.92
C HIS A 118 18.88 18.72 -27.99
N HIS A 119 18.19 18.61 -26.85
CA HIS A 119 16.72 18.42 -26.84
C HIS A 119 15.97 19.54 -27.60
N HIS A 120 16.51 20.76 -27.63
CA HIS A 120 15.90 21.90 -28.33
C HIS A 120 16.40 22.07 -29.77
N TRP A 121 17.23 21.16 -30.27
CA TRP A 121 17.72 21.22 -31.65
C TRP A 121 16.62 20.98 -32.66
N ARG A 122 16.67 21.76 -33.74
CA ARG A 122 15.80 21.66 -34.91
C ARG A 122 16.30 20.56 -35.84
N VAL A 123 15.43 20.08 -36.73
CA VAL A 123 15.74 18.98 -37.67
C VAL A 123 17.01 19.25 -38.48
N GLY A 124 17.25 20.48 -38.93
CA GLY A 124 18.47 20.84 -39.66
C GLY A 124 19.77 20.74 -38.83
N GLU A 125 19.69 20.95 -37.51
CA GLU A 125 20.83 20.78 -36.60
C GLU A 125 21.12 19.29 -36.38
N TRP A 126 20.08 18.46 -36.29
CA TRP A 126 20.23 17.00 -36.24
C TRP A 126 20.81 16.42 -37.53
N GLY A 127 20.46 17.00 -38.69
CA GLY A 127 20.90 16.52 -40.00
C GLY A 127 22.41 16.62 -40.24
N ASN A 128 23.13 17.39 -39.43
CA ASN A 128 24.59 17.56 -39.53
C ASN A 128 25.39 16.60 -38.63
N LEU A 129 24.73 15.68 -37.92
CA LEU A 129 25.37 14.75 -36.98
C LEU A 129 25.35 13.33 -37.49
N MET A 130 26.52 12.69 -37.43
CA MET A 130 26.66 11.24 -37.59
C MET A 130 26.84 10.60 -36.21
N PHE A 131 26.00 9.63 -35.87
CA PHE A 131 26.13 8.86 -34.63
C PHE A 131 26.92 7.57 -34.87
N SER A 132 27.86 7.27 -33.97
CA SER A 132 28.56 5.98 -33.90
C SER A 132 28.72 5.58 -32.44
N ASP A 133 28.51 4.30 -32.12
CA ASP A 133 28.91 3.70 -30.84
C ASP A 133 29.75 2.43 -31.08
N GLU A 134 30.52 2.07 -30.06
CA GLU A 134 31.18 0.78 -30.00
C GLU A 134 30.60 -0.05 -28.86
N SER A 135 30.14 -1.25 -29.19
CA SER A 135 29.58 -2.21 -28.24
C SER A 135 30.51 -3.42 -28.11
N ARG A 136 30.77 -3.85 -26.87
CA ARG A 136 31.62 -5.03 -26.60
C ARG A 136 30.76 -6.29 -26.62
N PHE A 137 31.13 -7.24 -27.47
CA PHE A 137 30.50 -8.56 -27.54
C PHE A 137 31.43 -9.62 -26.95
N SER A 138 30.88 -10.46 -26.07
CA SER A 138 31.60 -11.58 -25.49
C SER A 138 31.33 -12.83 -26.33
N HIS A 139 32.35 -13.42 -26.96
CA HIS A 139 32.24 -14.74 -27.57
C HIS A 139 32.42 -15.81 -26.49
N PHE A 140 31.34 -16.54 -26.18
CA PHE A 140 31.43 -17.70 -25.31
C PHE A 140 31.85 -18.90 -26.17
N VAL A 141 33.06 -19.42 -25.96
CA VAL A 141 33.53 -20.68 -26.55
C VAL A 141 33.10 -21.81 -25.60
N TYR A 142 32.34 -22.77 -26.12
CA TYR A 142 31.88 -23.96 -25.39
C TYR A 142 33.03 -24.92 -25.09
#